data_AF-A0A846WQ78-F1
#
_entry.id   AF-A0A846WQ78-F1
#
_cell.length_a   1.000
_cell.length_b   1.000
_cell.length_c   1.000
_cell.angle_alpha   90.00
_cell.angle_beta   90.00
_cell.angle_gamma   90.00
#
_symmetry.space_group_name_H-M   'P 1'
#
loop_
_entity.id
_entity.type
_entity.pdbx_description
1 polymer ?
#
loop_
_entity_poly.entity_id
_entity_poly.type
_entity_poly.pdbx_seq_one_letter_code
_entity_poly.pdbx_strand_id
1 'polypeptide(L)'
;MNSPDTGDAGASGSVPRRQSPGPIDVRSLIEFPFQLGFAVTGVTLTAAESAVNIARITADSVQHELNHALGISGDELSGARAPLALLGQLADLLGPDRPFGRIVAAGGPLERLLNPGGVIDRLTAKDGLLEKLTAPGGILDQMSEDGGILTRLTAKDGPLDRLTRTGGVIDQFTENEGILERLTSEGGIIDKLTAPDGVLEKVTADGGILDRLAEDGGLLDQLVGENGAVERAIAPDGPLDRITELTEVIGQLAPNLLAMQDTVHELAETVDLLNQTVAPLGGLAERLPKRLTRGHRGGNDSPTSTRGSEPDDGPPQITS
;
A
#
# COMPACT_ATOMS: atom_id res chain seq x y z
N MET A 1 40.81 55.21 -59.40
CA MET A 1 41.81 55.91 -58.56
C MET A 1 41.20 56.06 -57.18
N ASN A 2 41.78 55.71 -56.04
CA ASN A 2 43.19 55.51 -55.66
C ASN A 2 43.22 54.59 -54.41
N SER A 3 44.20 53.70 -54.31
CA SER A 3 44.72 53.13 -53.04
C SER A 3 46.08 53.80 -52.77
N PRO A 4 46.91 53.39 -51.77
CA PRO A 4 46.69 52.94 -50.38
C PRO A 4 47.55 53.80 -49.39
N ASP A 5 47.58 53.52 -48.08
CA ASP A 5 48.85 53.42 -47.33
C ASP A 5 48.69 52.75 -45.94
N THR A 6 49.77 52.07 -45.55
CA THR A 6 50.01 51.20 -44.40
C THR A 6 50.66 51.92 -43.21
N GLY A 7 50.62 51.35 -42.00
CA GLY A 7 51.41 51.85 -40.86
C GLY A 7 51.33 50.97 -39.60
N ASP A 8 52.46 50.34 -39.30
CA ASP A 8 52.80 49.37 -38.25
C ASP A 8 53.31 50.02 -36.93
N ALA A 9 53.62 49.18 -35.93
CA ALA A 9 54.37 49.38 -34.68
C ALA A 9 53.54 49.66 -33.40
N GLY A 10 53.80 49.07 -32.22
CA GLY A 10 54.95 48.29 -31.76
C GLY A 10 55.39 48.77 -30.36
N ALA A 11 55.13 47.95 -29.34
CA ALA A 11 55.88 47.71 -28.09
C ALA A 11 56.48 48.85 -27.22
N SER A 12 56.10 48.88 -25.93
CA SER A 12 56.96 48.98 -24.71
C SER A 12 56.03 49.20 -23.49
N GLY A 13 56.04 48.43 -22.41
CA GLY A 13 57.18 47.98 -21.62
C GLY A 13 57.36 48.92 -20.43
N SER A 14 56.88 48.56 -19.22
CA SER A 14 57.49 48.92 -17.92
C SER A 14 56.61 48.54 -16.71
N VAL A 15 57.21 47.76 -15.82
CA VAL A 15 56.80 47.55 -14.42
C VAL A 15 57.12 48.81 -13.61
N PRO A 16 56.31 49.17 -12.59
CA PRO A 16 56.95 49.43 -11.29
C PRO A 16 56.18 48.89 -10.06
N ARG A 17 56.96 48.17 -9.25
CA ARG A 17 57.08 48.18 -7.77
C ARG A 17 55.86 48.16 -6.85
N ARG A 18 55.89 47.13 -6.00
CA ARG A 18 55.20 46.97 -4.71
C ARG A 18 55.34 48.22 -3.81
N GLN A 19 54.22 48.62 -3.22
CA GLN A 19 54.16 49.23 -1.89
C GLN A 19 53.38 48.28 -0.98
N SER A 20 54.03 47.79 0.07
CA SER A 20 53.34 47.34 1.28
C SER A 20 53.17 48.56 2.19
N PRO A 21 52.02 48.74 2.85
CA PRO A 21 52.05 48.50 4.29
C PRO A 21 50.73 47.98 4.89
N GLY A 22 50.84 47.34 6.05
CA GLY A 22 49.75 47.16 7.01
C GLY A 22 49.50 45.70 7.40
N PRO A 23 49.57 45.33 8.69
CA PRO A 23 49.18 44.00 9.13
C PRO A 23 47.69 43.80 8.82
N ILE A 24 47.35 42.65 8.21
CA ILE A 24 45.97 42.23 8.01
C ILE A 24 45.38 42.04 9.41
N ASP A 25 44.45 42.91 9.77
CA ASP A 25 43.68 42.75 10.99
C ASP A 25 42.71 41.57 10.76
N VAL A 26 43.01 40.45 11.42
CA VAL A 26 42.35 39.13 11.22
C VAL A 26 40.93 39.08 11.83
N ARG A 27 40.29 40.23 12.02
CA ARG A 27 39.05 40.37 12.79
C ARG A 27 37.81 40.83 12.02
N SER A 28 37.83 40.86 10.68
CA SER A 28 36.63 41.18 9.89
C SER A 28 36.25 40.12 8.84
N LEU A 29 36.71 38.89 9.03
CA LEU A 29 36.20 37.71 8.32
C LEU A 29 35.24 37.00 9.27
N ILE A 30 33.97 37.39 9.25
CA ILE A 30 32.77 36.61 9.59
C ILE A 30 31.63 37.62 9.50
N GLU A 31 30.85 37.51 8.43
CA GLU A 31 29.48 38.02 8.20
C GLU A 31 29.30 38.43 6.74
N PHE A 32 29.44 37.48 5.83
CA PHE A 32 28.70 37.53 4.57
C PHE A 32 28.24 36.11 4.20
N PRO A 33 26.92 35.86 4.08
CA PRO A 33 26.45 34.64 3.47
C PRO A 33 26.69 34.70 1.96
N PHE A 34 27.31 33.64 1.46
CA PHE A 34 27.65 33.39 0.07
C PHE A 34 26.46 33.60 -0.88
N GLN A 35 26.63 34.44 -1.90
CA GLN A 35 25.80 34.42 -3.12
C GLN A 35 26.62 33.78 -4.25
N LEU A 36 26.20 32.58 -4.65
CA LEU A 36 26.68 31.92 -5.87
C LEU A 36 25.99 32.58 -7.07
N GLY A 37 26.78 33.30 -7.88
CA GLY A 37 26.34 33.86 -9.14
C GLY A 37 26.33 32.81 -10.25
N PHE A 38 25.21 32.71 -10.97
CA PHE A 38 25.19 32.15 -12.31
C PHE A 38 25.09 33.29 -13.33
N ALA A 39 26.15 33.45 -14.11
CA ALA A 39 26.20 34.33 -15.27
C ALA A 39 25.75 33.56 -16.52
N VAL A 40 24.71 34.04 -17.20
CA VAL A 40 24.48 33.76 -18.62
C VAL A 40 24.12 35.07 -19.30
N THR A 41 24.93 35.45 -20.28
CA THR A 41 24.81 36.67 -21.07
C THR A 41 23.74 36.50 -22.15
N GLY A 42 22.84 37.48 -22.28
CA GLY A 42 22.23 37.84 -23.58
C GLY A 42 20.72 37.68 -23.73
N VAL A 43 20.06 38.82 -23.95
CA VAL A 43 18.78 39.02 -24.68
C VAL A 43 17.46 38.87 -23.89
N THR A 44 17.14 39.93 -23.13
CA THR A 44 15.91 40.77 -23.21
C THR A 44 15.63 41.39 -21.84
N LEU A 45 16.23 42.56 -21.61
CA LEU A 45 16.23 43.27 -20.33
C LEU A 45 14.82 43.71 -19.88
N THR A 46 13.82 43.74 -20.77
CA THR A 46 12.46 44.26 -20.45
C THR A 46 11.54 43.24 -19.76
N ALA A 47 11.69 41.94 -20.02
CA ALA A 47 10.93 40.88 -19.35
C ALA A 47 11.49 40.57 -17.96
N ALA A 48 12.82 40.60 -17.81
CA ALA A 48 13.50 40.48 -16.53
C ALA A 48 13.20 41.69 -15.63
N GLU A 49 13.17 42.92 -16.16
CA GLU A 49 12.76 44.12 -15.41
C GLU A 49 11.31 44.02 -14.91
N SER A 50 10.42 43.44 -15.71
CA SER A 50 9.02 43.24 -15.32
C SER A 50 8.87 42.17 -14.23
N ALA A 51 9.59 41.05 -14.34
CA ALA A 51 9.62 40.02 -13.31
C ALA A 51 10.29 40.51 -12.01
N VAL A 52 11.34 41.33 -12.12
CA VAL A 52 12.01 41.96 -10.97
C VAL A 52 11.11 43.02 -10.33
N ASN A 53 10.37 43.81 -11.11
CA ASN A 53 9.39 44.76 -10.56
C ASN A 53 8.21 44.05 -9.90
N ILE A 54 7.68 42.95 -10.47
CA ILE A 54 6.60 42.17 -9.86
C ILE A 54 7.11 41.43 -8.61
N ALA A 55 8.31 40.86 -8.63
CA ALA A 55 8.95 40.26 -7.46
C ALA A 55 9.22 41.30 -6.38
N ARG A 56 9.61 42.52 -6.76
CA ARG A 56 9.81 43.64 -5.83
C ARG A 56 8.48 44.15 -5.26
N ILE A 57 7.43 44.26 -6.06
CA ILE A 57 6.07 44.61 -5.61
C ILE A 57 5.49 43.53 -4.69
N THR A 58 5.77 42.25 -4.96
CA THR A 58 5.33 41.14 -4.11
C THR A 58 6.16 41.07 -2.83
N ALA A 59 7.47 41.35 -2.89
CA ALA A 59 8.33 41.44 -1.72
C ALA A 59 7.97 42.65 -0.84
N ASP A 60 7.71 43.82 -1.45
CA ASP A 60 7.26 45.04 -0.75
C ASP A 60 5.85 44.83 -0.16
N SER A 61 4.96 44.11 -0.84
CA SER A 61 3.62 43.75 -0.36
C SER A 61 3.64 42.74 0.79
N VAL A 62 4.48 41.70 0.70
CA VAL A 62 4.69 40.72 1.78
C VAL A 62 5.39 41.37 2.97
N GLN A 63 6.31 42.30 2.74
CA GLN A 63 6.89 43.12 3.80
C GLN A 63 5.86 44.06 4.43
N HIS A 64 4.90 44.60 3.65
CA HIS A 64 3.83 45.44 4.17
C HIS A 64 2.82 44.64 5.00
N GLU A 65 2.47 43.42 4.56
CA GLU A 65 1.61 42.52 5.34
C GLU A 65 2.33 41.90 6.53
N LEU A 66 3.62 41.54 6.43
CA LEU A 66 4.40 41.14 7.61
C LEU A 66 4.50 42.31 8.58
N ASN A 67 4.81 43.52 8.12
CA ASN A 67 4.88 44.70 9.00
C ASN A 67 3.52 45.00 9.63
N HIS A 68 2.41 44.79 8.92
CA HIS A 68 1.06 45.01 9.45
C HIS A 68 0.59 43.89 10.41
N ALA A 69 0.88 42.63 10.08
CA ALA A 69 0.60 41.47 10.93
C ALA A 69 1.50 41.39 12.16
N LEU A 70 2.69 41.99 12.10
CA LEU A 70 3.65 42.12 13.19
C LEU A 70 3.55 43.46 13.95
N GLY A 71 2.64 44.36 13.54
CA GLY A 71 2.41 45.65 14.20
C GLY A 71 3.55 46.67 14.06
N ILE A 72 4.50 46.44 13.16
CA ILE A 72 5.68 47.29 12.96
C ILE A 72 5.32 48.40 11.97
N SER A 73 4.95 49.56 12.48
CA SER A 73 4.73 50.76 11.66
C SER A 73 6.07 51.15 11.01
N GLY A 74 6.06 51.37 9.69
CA GLY A 74 7.25 51.57 8.85
C GLY A 74 8.20 52.73 9.21
N ASP A 75 7.89 53.50 10.25
CA ASP A 75 8.75 54.57 10.80
C ASP A 75 9.79 54.03 11.82
N GLU A 76 9.60 52.83 12.39
CA GLU A 76 10.51 52.25 13.39
C GLU A 76 11.62 51.35 12.82
N LEU A 77 11.55 50.98 11.53
CA LEU A 77 12.54 50.13 10.87
C LEU A 77 13.73 50.92 10.29
N SER A 78 13.71 52.25 10.31
CA SER A 78 14.76 53.09 9.71
C SER A 78 15.79 53.66 10.71
N GLY A 79 15.65 53.41 12.01
CA GLY A 79 16.53 54.03 13.00
C GLY A 79 16.83 53.14 14.19
N ALA A 80 18.00 52.51 14.21
CA ALA A 80 18.68 51.90 15.38
C ALA A 80 17.88 50.89 16.25
N ARG A 81 16.59 50.68 16.00
CA ARG A 81 15.64 49.89 16.81
C ARG A 81 15.10 48.67 16.07
N ALA A 82 15.30 48.57 14.75
CA ALA A 82 15.01 47.36 13.99
C ALA A 82 15.66 46.09 14.58
N PRO A 83 16.93 46.11 15.06
CA PRO A 83 17.53 44.96 15.72
C PRO A 83 16.81 44.59 17.04
N LEU A 84 16.33 45.59 17.79
CA LEU A 84 15.61 45.38 19.05
C LEU A 84 14.19 44.86 18.83
N ALA A 85 13.52 45.30 17.76
CA ALA A 85 12.23 44.77 17.34
C ALA A 85 12.36 43.30 16.90
N LEU A 86 13.40 42.96 16.14
CA LEU A 86 13.71 41.57 15.77
C LEU A 86 14.04 40.71 16.99
N LEU A 87 14.74 41.26 17.98
CA LEU A 87 15.01 40.56 19.24
C LEU A 87 13.73 40.36 20.06
N GLY A 88 12.81 41.32 20.08
CA GLY A 88 11.50 41.19 20.71
C GLY A 88 10.62 40.14 20.03
N GLN A 89 10.64 40.11 18.69
CA GLN A 89 9.98 39.11 17.87
C GLN A 89 10.54 37.70 18.10
N LEU A 90 11.87 37.58 18.17
CA LEU A 90 12.55 36.33 18.46
C LEU A 90 12.28 35.86 19.89
N ALA A 91 12.23 36.79 20.85
CA ALA A 91 11.87 36.52 22.24
C ALA A 91 10.41 36.06 22.39
N ASP A 92 9.47 36.62 21.60
CA ASP A 92 8.10 36.13 21.58
C ASP A 92 8.03 34.71 21.00
N LEU A 93 8.73 34.42 19.90
CA LEU A 93 8.78 33.07 19.30
C LEU A 93 9.44 32.01 20.22
N LEU A 94 10.46 32.40 20.97
CA LEU A 94 11.12 31.56 21.98
C LEU A 94 10.41 31.56 23.35
N GLY A 95 9.27 32.25 23.47
CA GLY A 95 8.49 32.29 24.70
C GLY A 95 8.09 30.89 25.16
N PRO A 96 8.10 30.60 26.48
CA PRO A 96 7.96 29.24 27.03
C PRO A 96 6.65 28.53 26.66
N ASP A 97 5.59 29.29 26.39
CA ASP A 97 4.27 28.79 26.01
C ASP A 97 4.04 28.70 24.49
N ARG A 98 4.99 29.21 23.68
CA ARG A 98 4.94 29.12 22.21
C ARG A 98 5.47 27.78 21.73
N PRO A 99 5.05 27.31 20.53
CA PRO A 99 5.47 26.00 20.01
C PRO A 99 6.98 25.88 19.87
N PHE A 100 7.67 26.90 19.35
CA PHE A 100 9.13 26.91 19.23
C PHE A 100 9.82 26.98 20.59
N GLY A 101 9.37 27.87 21.49
CA GLY A 101 9.88 27.92 22.85
C GLY A 101 9.73 26.60 23.60
N ARG A 102 8.62 25.86 23.45
CA ARG A 102 8.43 24.53 24.05
C ARG A 102 9.33 23.45 23.47
N ILE A 103 9.63 23.52 22.17
CA ILE A 103 10.54 22.60 21.49
C ILE A 103 11.97 22.80 22.00
N VAL A 104 12.40 24.05 22.12
CA VAL A 104 13.77 24.47 22.48
C VAL A 104 13.98 24.58 24.01
N ALA A 105 12.91 24.60 24.80
CA ALA A 105 12.96 24.70 26.26
C ALA A 105 13.81 23.58 26.89
N ALA A 106 14.34 23.88 28.08
CA ALA A 106 15.11 22.92 28.85
C ALA A 106 14.27 21.66 29.18
N GLY A 107 14.79 20.48 28.89
CA GLY A 107 14.08 19.20 28.98
C GLY A 107 13.06 18.95 27.85
N GLY A 108 12.98 19.86 26.88
CA GLY A 108 12.07 19.79 25.75
C GLY A 108 12.42 18.69 24.73
N PRO A 109 11.55 18.45 23.73
CA PRO A 109 11.77 17.44 22.71
C PRO A 109 13.09 17.61 21.96
N LEU A 110 13.50 18.84 21.65
CA LEU A 110 14.76 19.09 20.93
C LEU A 110 15.97 18.71 21.79
N GLU A 111 15.97 19.10 23.05
CA GLU A 111 17.06 18.77 23.96
C GLU A 111 17.14 17.25 24.18
N ARG A 112 16.01 16.54 24.27
CA ARG A 112 15.99 15.06 24.35
C ARG A 112 16.51 14.37 23.08
N LEU A 113 16.35 14.99 21.91
CA LEU A 113 16.89 14.47 20.65
C LEU A 113 18.41 14.66 20.57
N LEU A 114 18.89 15.84 20.99
CA LEU A 114 20.29 16.28 20.84
C LEU A 114 21.20 15.96 22.03
N ASN A 115 20.63 15.72 23.22
CA ASN A 115 21.41 15.41 24.41
C ASN A 115 22.24 14.13 24.20
N PRO A 116 23.40 14.02 24.87
CA PRO A 116 24.19 12.79 24.86
C PRO A 116 23.35 11.58 25.28
N GLY A 117 23.39 10.51 24.50
CA GLY A 117 22.53 9.33 24.66
C GLY A 117 21.08 9.52 24.19
N GLY A 118 20.76 10.65 23.58
CA GLY A 118 19.48 10.97 22.93
C GLY A 118 19.29 10.22 21.62
N VAL A 119 18.16 10.48 20.94
CA VAL A 119 17.80 9.73 19.71
C VAL A 119 18.80 9.97 18.59
N ILE A 120 19.21 11.23 18.36
CA ILE A 120 20.18 11.56 17.31
C ILE A 120 21.52 10.93 17.65
N ASP A 121 21.99 11.09 18.88
CA ASP A 121 23.27 10.52 19.32
C ASP A 121 23.31 8.99 19.14
N ARG A 122 22.24 8.26 19.49
CA ARG A 122 22.17 6.80 19.25
C ARG A 122 22.08 6.42 17.77
N LEU A 123 21.42 7.26 16.98
CA LEU A 123 21.22 7.02 15.56
C LEU A 123 22.55 7.23 14.80
N THR A 124 23.32 8.26 15.18
CA THR A 124 24.60 8.65 14.57
C THR A 124 25.83 8.09 15.28
N ALA A 125 25.66 7.38 16.40
CA ALA A 125 26.75 6.72 17.10
C ALA A 125 27.47 5.71 16.18
N LYS A 126 28.72 5.39 16.54
CA LYS A 126 29.45 4.29 15.90
C LYS A 126 28.69 2.98 16.08
N ASP A 127 28.54 2.22 15.00
CA ASP A 127 27.69 1.03 14.88
C ASP A 127 26.19 1.32 15.16
N GLY A 128 25.79 2.59 15.07
CA GLY A 128 24.42 3.06 15.19
C GLY A 128 23.56 2.63 14.01
N LEU A 129 22.26 2.93 14.09
CA LEU A 129 21.33 2.56 13.03
C LEU A 129 21.67 3.25 11.71
N LEU A 130 21.96 4.56 11.69
CA LEU A 130 22.31 5.23 10.43
C LEU A 130 23.54 4.61 9.79
N GLU A 131 24.60 4.36 10.58
CA GLU A 131 25.80 3.71 10.05
C GLU A 131 25.48 2.32 9.50
N LYS A 132 24.70 1.48 10.18
CA LYS A 132 24.28 0.17 9.66
C LYS A 132 23.39 0.25 8.42
N LEU A 133 22.55 1.27 8.33
CA LEU A 133 21.68 1.51 7.19
C LEU A 133 22.48 1.93 5.95
N THR A 134 23.45 2.82 6.13
CA THR A 134 24.21 3.47 5.05
C THR A 134 25.59 2.86 4.80
N ALA A 135 26.06 1.95 5.65
CA ALA A 135 27.32 1.25 5.46
C ALA A 135 27.30 0.41 4.19
N PRO A 136 28.47 0.13 3.58
CA PRO A 136 28.59 -0.82 2.48
C PRO A 136 28.03 -2.20 2.90
N GLY A 137 27.13 -2.76 2.08
CA GLY A 137 26.37 -3.97 2.37
C GLY A 137 25.25 -3.79 3.41
N GLY A 138 25.00 -2.57 3.88
CA GLY A 138 23.86 -2.20 4.70
C GLY A 138 22.55 -2.21 3.90
N ILE A 139 21.41 -2.05 4.56
CA ILE A 139 20.12 -2.24 3.87
C ILE A 139 19.84 -1.19 2.77
N LEU A 140 20.31 0.05 2.91
CA LEU A 140 20.15 1.04 1.83
C LEU A 140 21.05 0.74 0.64
N ASP A 141 22.25 0.23 0.91
CA ASP A 141 23.19 -0.22 -0.12
C ASP A 141 22.59 -1.39 -0.90
N GLN A 142 22.15 -2.45 -0.20
CA GLN A 142 21.47 -3.62 -0.79
C GLN A 142 20.19 -3.25 -1.57
N MET A 143 19.43 -2.27 -1.09
CA MET A 143 18.24 -1.81 -1.80
C MET A 143 18.57 -1.01 -3.07
N SER A 144 19.73 -0.34 -3.09
CA SER A 144 20.21 0.50 -4.20
C SER A 144 21.17 -0.23 -5.15
N GLU A 145 21.62 -1.42 -4.78
CA GLU A 145 22.42 -2.31 -5.64
C GLU A 145 21.67 -2.69 -6.92
N ASP A 146 22.42 -3.19 -7.91
CA ASP A 146 21.87 -3.66 -9.17
C ASP A 146 20.89 -4.83 -8.94
N GLY A 147 19.63 -4.64 -9.32
CA GLY A 147 18.55 -5.59 -9.07
C GLY A 147 17.84 -5.40 -7.71
N GLY A 148 18.32 -4.49 -6.88
CA GLY A 148 17.70 -4.04 -5.63
C GLY A 148 16.32 -3.41 -5.85
N ILE A 149 15.57 -3.26 -4.74
CA ILE A 149 14.18 -2.79 -4.78
C ILE A 149 14.09 -1.34 -5.28
N LEU A 150 14.98 -0.46 -4.82
CA LEU A 150 14.99 0.95 -5.24
C LEU A 150 15.32 1.03 -6.73
N THR A 151 16.37 0.34 -7.16
CA THR A 151 16.78 0.27 -8.57
C THR A 151 15.65 -0.24 -9.47
N ARG A 152 14.89 -1.26 -9.04
CA ARG A 152 13.74 -1.77 -9.81
C ARG A 152 12.55 -0.82 -9.82
N LEU A 153 12.28 -0.14 -8.70
CA LEU A 153 11.20 0.83 -8.60
C LEU A 153 11.46 2.04 -9.51
N THR A 154 12.70 2.55 -9.50
CA THR A 154 13.12 3.75 -10.24
C THR A 154 13.70 3.44 -11.62
N ALA A 155 13.80 2.17 -12.01
CA ALA A 155 14.23 1.78 -13.35
C ALA A 155 13.30 2.40 -14.40
N LYS A 156 13.86 2.64 -15.59
CA LYS A 156 13.07 3.03 -16.76
C LYS A 156 12.00 1.96 -17.04
N ASP A 157 10.78 2.42 -17.27
CA ASP A 157 9.56 1.60 -17.38
C ASP A 157 9.24 0.79 -16.11
N GLY A 158 9.89 1.10 -14.97
CA GLY A 158 9.60 0.57 -13.65
C GLY A 158 8.30 1.14 -13.05
N PRO A 159 7.83 0.61 -11.91
CA PRO A 159 6.59 1.05 -11.29
C PRO A 159 6.53 2.55 -11.00
N LEU A 160 7.62 3.13 -10.46
CA LEU A 160 7.66 4.54 -10.10
C LEU A 160 7.75 5.40 -11.38
N ASP A 161 8.57 4.99 -12.35
CA ASP A 161 8.64 5.66 -13.66
C ASP A 161 7.29 5.66 -14.37
N ARG A 162 6.56 4.54 -14.46
CA ARG A 162 5.21 4.51 -15.08
C ARG A 162 4.18 5.33 -14.32
N LEU A 163 4.33 5.46 -13.01
CA LEU A 163 3.44 6.24 -12.16
C LEU A 163 3.65 7.75 -12.38
N THR A 164 4.91 8.20 -12.45
CA THR A 164 5.29 9.62 -12.47
C THR A 164 5.67 10.18 -13.83
N ARG A 165 5.88 9.33 -14.84
CA ARG A 165 6.19 9.76 -16.21
C ARG A 165 5.02 10.54 -16.79
N THR A 166 5.31 11.47 -17.71
CA THR A 166 4.31 12.20 -18.47
C THR A 166 3.33 11.26 -19.18
N GLY A 167 2.03 11.44 -18.95
CA GLY A 167 0.95 10.55 -19.41
C GLY A 167 0.85 9.23 -18.64
N GLY A 168 1.58 9.11 -17.53
CA GLY A 168 1.53 7.99 -16.59
C GLY A 168 0.26 8.00 -15.75
N VAL A 169 0.20 7.14 -14.74
CA VAL A 169 -1.01 6.96 -13.94
C VAL A 169 -1.35 8.23 -13.15
N ILE A 170 -0.37 8.93 -12.57
CA ILE A 170 -0.67 10.19 -11.86
C ILE A 170 -1.30 11.20 -12.83
N ASP A 171 -0.67 11.43 -13.97
CA ASP A 171 -1.18 12.36 -14.98
C ASP A 171 -2.59 11.97 -15.46
N GLN A 172 -2.86 10.70 -15.77
CA GLN A 172 -4.19 10.24 -16.19
C GLN A 172 -5.28 10.48 -15.12
N PHE A 173 -4.90 10.48 -13.85
CA PHE A 173 -5.82 10.77 -12.76
C PHE A 173 -6.00 12.28 -12.54
N THR A 174 -4.94 13.07 -12.66
CA THR A 174 -4.93 14.50 -12.26
C THR A 174 -5.03 15.49 -13.41
N GLU A 175 -4.81 15.08 -14.67
CA GLU A 175 -4.92 15.95 -15.84
C GLU A 175 -6.37 16.39 -16.08
N ASN A 176 -6.55 17.48 -16.83
CA ASN A 176 -7.87 17.94 -17.27
C ASN A 176 -8.57 16.83 -18.08
N GLU A 177 -9.84 16.58 -17.79
CA GLU A 177 -10.60 15.42 -18.31
C GLU A 177 -10.05 14.05 -17.88
N GLY A 178 -9.12 14.03 -16.91
CA GLY A 178 -8.62 12.84 -16.26
C GLY A 178 -9.70 12.11 -15.44
N ILE A 179 -9.31 10.99 -14.85
CA ILE A 179 -10.24 10.12 -14.12
C ILE A 179 -10.89 10.86 -12.95
N LEU A 180 -10.12 11.62 -12.17
CA LEU A 180 -10.67 12.35 -11.03
C LEU A 180 -11.67 13.40 -11.49
N GLU A 181 -11.30 14.23 -12.47
CA GLU A 181 -12.17 15.27 -13.01
C GLU A 181 -13.47 14.66 -13.54
N ARG A 182 -13.42 13.57 -14.31
CA ARG A 182 -14.63 12.90 -14.82
C ARG A 182 -15.51 12.27 -13.74
N LEU A 183 -14.91 11.87 -12.62
CA LEU A 183 -15.65 11.32 -11.48
C LEU A 183 -16.34 12.44 -10.70
N THR A 184 -15.68 13.58 -10.53
CA THR A 184 -16.14 14.72 -9.71
C THR A 184 -16.88 15.81 -10.48
N SER A 185 -16.77 15.84 -11.81
CA SER A 185 -17.46 16.80 -12.67
C SER A 185 -18.97 16.63 -12.59
N GLU A 186 -19.71 17.67 -12.99
CA GLU A 186 -21.17 17.62 -13.09
C GLU A 186 -21.62 16.44 -13.99
N GLY A 187 -22.51 15.60 -13.46
CA GLY A 187 -22.95 14.35 -14.10
C GLY A 187 -21.96 13.18 -13.98
N GLY A 188 -20.84 13.36 -13.28
CA GLY A 188 -19.89 12.33 -12.90
C GLY A 188 -20.47 11.34 -11.88
N ILE A 189 -19.74 10.27 -11.60
CA ILE A 189 -20.21 9.22 -10.67
C ILE A 189 -20.33 9.79 -9.27
N ILE A 190 -19.31 10.50 -8.78
CA ILE A 190 -19.31 11.07 -7.44
C ILE A 190 -20.42 12.11 -7.34
N ASP A 191 -20.51 13.03 -8.31
CA ASP A 191 -21.56 14.03 -8.38
C ASP A 191 -22.97 13.42 -8.31
N LYS A 192 -23.27 12.40 -9.12
CA LYS A 192 -24.57 11.70 -9.08
C LYS A 192 -24.84 10.95 -7.78
N LEU A 193 -23.80 10.43 -7.13
CA LEU A 193 -23.94 9.72 -5.87
C LEU A 193 -24.24 10.69 -4.72
N THR A 194 -23.61 11.87 -4.74
CA THR A 194 -23.72 12.91 -3.69
C THR A 194 -24.76 13.99 -3.99
N ALA A 195 -25.32 14.03 -5.20
CA ALA A 195 -26.36 14.98 -5.56
C ALA A 195 -27.60 14.83 -4.66
N PRO A 196 -28.44 15.88 -4.57
CA PRO A 196 -29.75 15.78 -3.93
C PRO A 196 -30.57 14.63 -4.52
N ASP A 197 -31.18 13.81 -3.66
CA ASP A 197 -31.86 12.55 -4.02
C ASP A 197 -30.95 11.48 -4.63
N GLY A 198 -29.63 11.64 -4.48
CA GLY A 198 -28.61 10.69 -4.89
C GLY A 198 -28.68 9.38 -4.11
N VAL A 199 -27.96 8.37 -4.59
CA VAL A 199 -27.95 7.05 -3.94
C VAL A 199 -27.36 7.15 -2.54
N LEU A 200 -26.29 7.93 -2.34
CA LEU A 200 -25.70 8.07 -1.01
C LEU A 200 -26.66 8.75 -0.05
N GLU A 201 -27.29 9.85 -0.47
CA GLU A 201 -28.28 10.53 0.37
C GLU A 201 -29.45 9.61 0.72
N LYS A 202 -30.01 8.85 -0.22
CA LYS A 202 -31.09 7.88 0.09
C LYS A 202 -30.66 6.75 1.02
N VAL A 203 -29.39 6.37 0.96
CA VAL A 203 -28.81 5.32 1.80
C VAL A 203 -28.58 5.86 3.22
N THR A 204 -28.09 7.10 3.37
CA THR A 204 -27.70 7.71 4.65
C THR A 204 -28.72 8.66 5.25
N ALA A 205 -29.80 9.01 4.54
CA ALA A 205 -30.86 9.87 5.05
C ALA A 205 -31.59 9.22 6.21
N ASP A 206 -32.21 10.05 7.04
CA ASP A 206 -33.04 9.61 8.15
C ASP A 206 -34.19 8.71 7.66
N GLY A 207 -34.29 7.50 8.20
CA GLY A 207 -35.23 6.46 7.74
C GLY A 207 -34.83 5.80 6.40
N GLY A 208 -33.62 6.05 5.93
CA GLY A 208 -33.02 5.49 4.73
C GLY A 208 -32.72 4.00 4.82
N ILE A 209 -31.87 3.52 3.91
CA ILE A 209 -31.51 2.09 3.89
C ILE A 209 -30.64 1.73 5.09
N LEU A 210 -29.66 2.57 5.45
CA LEU A 210 -28.79 2.31 6.59
C LEU A 210 -29.56 2.34 7.90
N ASP A 211 -30.43 3.34 8.08
CA ASP A 211 -31.26 3.43 9.28
C ASP A 211 -32.15 2.21 9.44
N ARG A 212 -32.86 1.76 8.40
CA ARG A 212 -33.68 0.53 8.48
C ARG A 212 -32.86 -0.74 8.68
N LEU A 213 -31.59 -0.75 8.25
CA LEU A 213 -30.70 -1.86 8.50
C LEU A 213 -30.26 -1.89 9.96
N ALA A 214 -29.94 -0.72 10.53
CA ALA A 214 -29.35 -0.53 11.85
C ALA A 214 -30.35 -0.26 12.97
N GLU A 215 -31.62 0.00 12.65
CA GLU A 215 -32.70 0.15 13.63
C GLU A 215 -32.86 -1.11 14.48
N ASP A 216 -33.35 -0.94 15.72
CA ASP A 216 -33.63 -2.04 16.64
C ASP A 216 -34.62 -3.04 16.01
N GLY A 217 -34.24 -4.32 15.96
CA GLY A 217 -34.99 -5.35 15.23
C GLY A 217 -34.85 -5.30 13.70
N GLY A 218 -34.00 -4.41 13.18
CA GLY A 218 -33.65 -4.30 11.76
C GLY A 218 -32.81 -5.47 11.25
N LEU A 219 -32.40 -5.42 9.98
CA LEU A 219 -31.68 -6.53 9.34
C LEU A 219 -30.31 -6.80 9.95
N LEU A 220 -29.58 -5.76 10.41
CA LEU A 220 -28.30 -5.96 11.11
C LEU A 220 -28.51 -6.62 12.47
N ASP A 221 -29.56 -6.24 13.20
CA ASP A 221 -29.89 -6.85 14.48
C ASP A 221 -30.36 -8.31 14.30
N GLN A 222 -31.18 -8.58 13.29
CA GLN A 222 -31.58 -9.96 12.96
C GLN A 222 -30.42 -10.83 12.46
N LEU A 223 -29.38 -10.24 11.88
CA LEU A 223 -28.22 -10.96 11.37
C LEU A 223 -27.16 -11.16 12.46
N VAL A 224 -26.76 -10.07 13.13
CA VAL A 224 -25.58 -9.99 14.01
C VAL A 224 -25.94 -9.65 15.46
N GLY A 225 -27.16 -9.19 15.71
CA GLY A 225 -27.64 -8.84 17.04
C GLY A 225 -27.90 -10.05 17.94
N GLU A 226 -28.47 -9.78 19.12
CA GLU A 226 -28.71 -10.79 20.14
C GLU A 226 -29.76 -11.81 19.65
N ASN A 227 -29.38 -13.10 19.61
CA ASN A 227 -30.15 -14.17 18.94
C ASN A 227 -30.27 -14.02 17.41
N GLY A 228 -29.41 -13.21 16.80
CA GLY A 228 -29.30 -13.06 15.37
C GLY A 228 -28.94 -14.36 14.64
N ALA A 229 -29.09 -14.36 13.32
CA ALA A 229 -28.81 -15.54 12.51
C ALA A 229 -27.34 -16.01 12.62
N VAL A 230 -26.39 -15.08 12.75
CA VAL A 230 -24.96 -15.40 12.94
C VAL A 230 -24.74 -16.01 14.31
N GLU A 231 -25.24 -15.40 15.38
CA GLU A 231 -25.10 -15.94 16.75
C GLU A 231 -25.70 -17.35 16.86
N ARG A 232 -26.92 -17.54 16.34
CA ARG A 232 -27.56 -18.86 16.29
C ARG A 232 -26.79 -19.85 15.41
N ALA A 233 -26.08 -19.37 14.39
CA ALA A 233 -25.31 -20.22 13.51
C ALA A 233 -24.06 -20.78 14.22
N ILE A 234 -23.39 -19.96 15.03
CA ILE A 234 -22.16 -20.29 15.77
C ILE A 234 -22.41 -20.85 17.17
N ALA A 235 -23.63 -20.72 17.70
CA ALA A 235 -24.01 -21.26 19.01
C ALA A 235 -23.77 -22.77 19.10
N PRO A 236 -23.56 -23.32 20.33
CA PRO A 236 -23.51 -24.76 20.55
C PRO A 236 -24.76 -25.47 20.01
N ASP A 237 -24.59 -26.62 19.36
CA ASP A 237 -25.64 -27.34 18.61
C ASP A 237 -26.23 -26.55 17.43
N GLY A 238 -25.61 -25.43 17.07
CA GLY A 238 -25.95 -24.61 15.93
C GLY A 238 -25.69 -25.32 14.60
N PRO A 239 -26.20 -24.77 13.48
CA PRO A 239 -25.95 -25.34 12.16
C PRO A 239 -24.47 -25.42 11.79
N LEU A 240 -23.62 -24.46 12.21
CA LEU A 240 -22.18 -24.53 11.91
C LEU A 240 -21.47 -25.56 12.80
N ASP A 241 -21.90 -25.71 14.05
CA ASP A 241 -21.39 -26.74 14.97
C ASP A 241 -21.69 -28.15 14.42
N ARG A 242 -22.94 -28.37 13.99
CA ARG A 242 -23.35 -29.65 13.36
C ARG A 242 -22.61 -29.96 12.05
N ILE A 243 -22.30 -28.93 11.25
CA ILE A 243 -21.48 -29.13 10.03
C ILE A 243 -20.05 -29.52 10.41
N THR A 244 -19.51 -28.93 11.47
CA THR A 244 -18.18 -29.26 11.98
C THR A 244 -18.14 -30.69 12.52
N GLU A 245 -19.13 -31.08 13.32
CA GLU A 245 -19.28 -32.43 13.85
C GLU A 245 -19.43 -33.46 12.72
N LEU A 246 -20.25 -33.16 11.70
CA LEU A 246 -20.37 -34.02 10.51
C LEU A 246 -19.04 -34.15 9.77
N THR A 247 -18.25 -33.07 9.68
CA THR A 247 -16.93 -33.10 9.03
C THR A 247 -15.96 -33.99 9.81
N GLU A 248 -16.01 -33.95 11.15
CA GLU A 248 -15.23 -34.83 12.00
C GLU A 248 -15.62 -36.30 11.83
N VAL A 249 -16.93 -36.60 11.81
CA VAL A 249 -17.46 -37.95 11.56
C VAL A 249 -17.02 -38.48 10.19
N ILE A 250 -17.09 -37.65 9.14
CA ILE A 250 -16.61 -38.01 7.80
C ILE A 250 -15.09 -38.24 7.80
N GLY A 251 -14.33 -37.41 8.52
CA GLY A 251 -12.89 -37.56 8.68
C GLY A 251 -12.49 -38.88 9.38
N GLN A 252 -13.27 -39.33 10.36
CA GLN A 252 -13.07 -40.60 11.06
C GLN A 252 -13.54 -41.82 10.24
N LEU A 253 -14.46 -41.63 9.29
CA LEU A 253 -14.96 -42.72 8.45
C LEU A 253 -13.89 -43.24 7.46
N ALA A 254 -13.05 -42.35 6.93
CA ALA A 254 -12.00 -42.72 5.97
C ALA A 254 -11.01 -43.79 6.51
N PRO A 255 -10.36 -43.63 7.68
CA PRO A 255 -9.47 -44.66 8.22
C PRO A 255 -10.21 -45.95 8.63
N ASN A 256 -11.45 -45.86 9.10
CA ASN A 256 -12.26 -47.03 9.44
C ASN A 256 -12.63 -47.86 8.20
N LEU A 257 -12.95 -47.22 7.08
CA LEU A 257 -13.19 -47.91 5.81
C LEU A 257 -11.94 -48.60 5.28
N LEU A 258 -10.75 -47.99 5.44
CA LEU A 258 -9.48 -48.63 5.08
C LEU A 258 -9.21 -49.87 5.94
N ALA A 259 -9.37 -49.77 7.26
CA ALA A 259 -9.22 -50.92 8.16
C ALA A 259 -10.22 -52.05 7.82
N MET A 260 -11.46 -51.72 7.47
CA MET A 260 -12.44 -52.71 7.02
C MET A 260 -12.05 -53.37 5.70
N GLN A 261 -11.51 -52.62 4.74
CA GLN A 261 -11.00 -53.21 3.48
C GLN A 261 -9.88 -54.22 3.74
N ASP A 262 -8.96 -53.92 4.65
CA ASP A 262 -7.88 -54.85 5.04
C ASP A 262 -8.44 -56.13 5.67
N THR A 263 -9.38 -56.00 6.62
CA THR A 263 -10.02 -57.19 7.23
C THR A 263 -10.84 -58.02 6.25
N VAL A 264 -11.49 -57.38 5.26
CA VAL A 264 -12.22 -58.07 4.19
C VAL A 264 -11.24 -58.81 3.26
N HIS A 265 -10.07 -58.23 2.98
CA HIS A 265 -9.03 -58.88 2.20
C HIS A 265 -8.48 -60.12 2.93
N GLU A 266 -8.19 -60.01 4.22
CA GLU A 266 -7.72 -61.12 5.06
C GLU A 266 -8.77 -62.24 5.18
N LEU A 267 -10.05 -61.89 5.34
CA LEU A 267 -11.14 -62.86 5.32
C LEU A 267 -11.26 -63.55 3.96
N ALA A 268 -11.13 -62.81 2.86
CA ALA A 268 -11.16 -63.38 1.52
C ALA A 268 -10.02 -64.39 1.30
N GLU A 269 -8.79 -64.07 1.71
CA GLU A 269 -7.65 -64.98 1.64
C GLU A 269 -7.86 -66.24 2.50
N THR A 270 -8.40 -66.07 3.70
CA THR A 270 -8.74 -67.19 4.60
C THR A 270 -9.82 -68.09 4.00
N VAL A 271 -10.84 -67.51 3.38
CA VAL A 271 -11.91 -68.25 2.69
C VAL A 271 -11.37 -68.97 1.47
N ASP A 272 -10.46 -68.38 0.70
CA ASP A 272 -9.82 -69.04 -0.44
C ASP A 272 -8.95 -70.22 0.02
N LEU A 273 -8.19 -70.07 1.11
CA LEU A 273 -7.41 -71.15 1.70
C LEU A 273 -8.33 -72.28 2.21
N LEU A 274 -9.44 -71.93 2.85
CA LEU A 274 -10.46 -72.89 3.25
C LEU A 274 -11.08 -73.60 2.03
N ASN A 275 -11.38 -72.88 0.96
CA ASN A 275 -11.95 -73.45 -0.25
C ASN A 275 -10.95 -74.40 -0.95
N GLN A 276 -9.67 -74.04 -1.00
CA GLN A 276 -8.60 -74.90 -1.53
C GLN A 276 -8.40 -76.18 -0.70
N THR A 277 -8.59 -76.11 0.61
CA THR A 277 -8.49 -77.29 1.51
C THR A 277 -9.75 -78.16 1.51
N VAL A 278 -10.93 -77.58 1.26
CA VAL A 278 -12.21 -78.31 1.17
C VAL A 278 -12.47 -78.83 -0.25
N ALA A 279 -11.90 -78.25 -1.31
CA ALA A 279 -11.96 -78.73 -2.68
C ALA A 279 -11.61 -80.24 -2.84
N PRO A 280 -10.54 -80.78 -2.22
CA PRO A 280 -10.26 -82.22 -2.25
C PRO A 280 -11.28 -83.07 -1.47
N LEU A 281 -12.01 -82.51 -0.49
CA LEU A 281 -13.10 -83.19 0.21
C LEU A 281 -14.38 -83.27 -0.66
N GLY A 282 -14.64 -82.25 -1.48
CA GLY A 282 -15.72 -82.27 -2.48
C GLY A 282 -15.54 -83.38 -3.53
N GLY A 283 -14.31 -83.61 -3.98
CA GLY A 283 -13.98 -84.72 -4.89
C GLY A 283 -14.08 -86.12 -4.26
N LEU A 284 -13.98 -86.23 -2.92
CA LEU A 284 -14.22 -87.48 -2.19
C LEU A 284 -15.71 -87.79 -2.05
N ALA A 285 -16.57 -86.77 -1.89
CA ALA A 285 -18.02 -86.94 -1.93
C ALA A 285 -18.51 -87.43 -3.32
N GLU A 286 -17.84 -87.00 -4.40
CA GLU A 286 -18.16 -87.41 -5.77
C GLU A 286 -17.62 -88.82 -6.13
N ARG A 287 -16.60 -89.29 -5.41
CA ARG A 287 -16.04 -90.65 -5.50
C ARG A 287 -16.70 -91.68 -4.58
N LEU A 288 -17.70 -91.28 -3.79
CA LEU A 288 -18.53 -92.22 -3.06
C LEU A 288 -19.31 -93.07 -4.10
N PRO A 289 -19.23 -94.41 -4.07
CA PRO A 289 -19.89 -95.24 -5.06
C PRO A 289 -21.38 -94.91 -5.08
N LYS A 290 -21.87 -94.42 -6.24
CA LYS A 290 -23.29 -94.25 -6.58
C LYS A 290 -24.01 -95.60 -6.53
N ARG A 291 -24.19 -96.13 -5.34
CA ARG A 291 -25.15 -97.17 -5.05
C ARG A 291 -26.01 -96.62 -3.94
N LEU A 292 -27.27 -96.38 -4.31
CA LEU A 292 -28.39 -96.03 -3.43
C LEU A 292 -28.67 -94.53 -3.27
N THR A 293 -29.04 -93.84 -4.35
CA THR A 293 -30.13 -92.84 -4.32
C THR A 293 -30.72 -92.67 -5.72
N ARG A 294 -31.34 -93.74 -6.22
CA ARG A 294 -32.44 -93.65 -7.18
C ARG A 294 -33.70 -93.42 -6.34
N GLY A 295 -34.17 -92.19 -6.27
CA GLY A 295 -35.34 -91.84 -5.48
C GLY A 295 -35.94 -90.52 -5.89
N HIS A 296 -37.02 -90.61 -6.66
CA HIS A 296 -38.12 -89.64 -6.74
C HIS A 296 -37.87 -88.32 -7.49
N ARG A 297 -38.04 -88.43 -8.81
CA ARG A 297 -38.47 -87.34 -9.69
C ARG A 297 -39.99 -87.17 -9.53
N GLY A 298 -40.39 -86.02 -9.03
CA GLY A 298 -41.73 -85.46 -9.08
C GLY A 298 -41.59 -84.04 -8.53
N GLY A 299 -41.93 -82.97 -9.21
CA GLY A 299 -42.77 -82.78 -10.38
C GLY A 299 -43.47 -81.45 -10.14
N ASN A 300 -43.53 -80.61 -11.18
CA ASN A 300 -44.47 -79.50 -11.33
C ASN A 300 -44.29 -78.29 -10.37
N ASP A 301 -44.51 -77.04 -10.75
CA ASP A 301 -45.11 -76.44 -11.94
C ASP A 301 -44.59 -75.02 -12.09
N SER A 302 -44.22 -74.64 -13.32
CA SER A 302 -44.31 -73.25 -13.82
C SER A 302 -45.81 -72.94 -14.08
N PRO A 303 -46.31 -71.68 -14.20
CA PRO A 303 -45.83 -70.78 -15.26
C PRO A 303 -46.03 -69.25 -15.09
N THR A 304 -45.11 -68.53 -15.74
CA THR A 304 -45.29 -67.36 -16.63
C THR A 304 -46.46 -66.38 -16.45
N SER A 305 -46.12 -65.09 -16.39
CA SER A 305 -46.67 -64.04 -17.27
C SER A 305 -45.75 -62.81 -17.17
N THR A 306 -44.90 -62.47 -18.13
CA THR A 306 -45.14 -61.89 -19.48
C THR A 306 -45.56 -60.41 -19.46
N ARG A 307 -44.64 -59.59 -20.00
CA ARG A 307 -44.76 -58.31 -20.75
C ARG A 307 -45.17 -57.01 -20.05
N GLY A 308 -44.30 -56.03 -20.26
CA GLY A 308 -44.62 -54.60 -20.38
C GLY A 308 -43.37 -53.83 -20.79
N SER A 309 -43.20 -53.62 -22.10
CA SER A 309 -42.13 -52.88 -22.78
C SER A 309 -42.35 -51.34 -22.71
N GLU A 310 -41.26 -50.59 -22.42
CA GLU A 310 -40.74 -49.27 -22.93
C GLU A 310 -41.69 -48.20 -23.54
N PRO A 311 -41.32 -46.89 -23.67
CA PRO A 311 -39.96 -46.30 -23.82
C PRO A 311 -39.70 -44.95 -23.05
N ASP A 312 -38.44 -44.56 -22.82
CA ASP A 312 -37.64 -43.47 -23.46
C ASP A 312 -38.19 -42.03 -23.32
N ASP A 313 -37.49 -41.19 -22.55
CA ASP A 313 -37.46 -39.73 -22.74
C ASP A 313 -36.17 -39.12 -22.11
N GLY A 314 -35.38 -38.44 -22.94
CA GLY A 314 -34.07 -37.89 -22.61
C GLY A 314 -34.11 -36.54 -21.88
N PRO A 315 -32.98 -36.08 -21.30
CA PRO A 315 -32.93 -34.84 -20.52
C PRO A 315 -32.75 -33.57 -21.40
N PRO A 316 -33.26 -32.39 -20.95
CA PRO A 316 -33.26 -31.17 -21.75
C PRO A 316 -31.90 -30.45 -21.77
N GLN A 317 -31.56 -29.92 -22.95
CA GLN A 317 -30.43 -29.03 -23.21
C GLN A 317 -30.74 -27.60 -22.73
N ILE A 318 -29.74 -26.99 -22.08
CA ILE A 318 -29.71 -25.60 -21.61
C ILE A 318 -29.13 -24.75 -22.75
N THR A 319 -29.81 -23.66 -23.13
CA THR A 319 -29.20 -22.62 -23.98
C THR A 319 -29.47 -21.23 -23.41
N SER A 320 -28.36 -20.49 -23.25
CA SER A 320 -28.16 -19.03 -23.32
C SER A 320 -28.91 -18.12 -22.38
#